data_AF-A0A4V6AT72-F1
#
_entry.id   AF-A0A4V6AT72-F1
#
_cell.length_a   1.000
_cell.length_b   1.000
_cell.length_c   1.000
_cell.angle_alpha   90.00
_cell.angle_beta   90.00
_cell.angle_gamma   90.00
#
_symmetry.space_group_name_H-M   'P 1'
#
loop_
_entity.id
_entity.type
_entity.pdbx_description
1 polymer ?
#
loop_
_entity_poly.entity_id
_entity_poly.type
_entity_poly.pdbx_seq_one_letter_code
_entity_poly.pdbx_strand_id
1 'polypeptide(L)'
;MKFPADEYLNHVGFEKFDFFIIISATRFTENDVKLALEIQKMKKKFYFVRSKIDNDLRAAERSQREFNEKNTLAKIRENCIQGLQEQNIASPQVFLISSFDLHLYDFHQLEETLERELPEHKRNALLFAMPNISLEIINKKKKAFQAKIKYYAFISGVVAGVPLPGLSFGIDQALLVGVVTQYVFGFGLDISSLQRLAETTHVPLQDLKNVITSPLAAKKINAELITKLLVQSATTAGLMAVEEGSRFIPVVGIPVAMGFSSMTTYSILNTFLDMLAEDAQRVFKRALGLDTSV
;
A
#
# COMPACT_ATOMS: atom_id res chain seq x y z
N MET A 1 32.05 6.20 -8.53
CA MET A 1 32.25 5.00 -9.37
C MET A 1 31.86 5.35 -10.79
N LYS A 2 32.76 5.17 -11.78
CA LYS A 2 32.43 5.33 -13.21
C LYS A 2 32.21 3.93 -13.78
N PHE A 3 30.96 3.49 -13.82
CA PHE A 3 30.57 2.33 -14.62
C PHE A 3 30.12 2.82 -16.00
N PRO A 4 30.61 2.24 -17.10
CA PRO A 4 30.01 2.46 -18.41
C PRO A 4 28.53 2.06 -18.35
N ALA A 5 27.63 2.93 -18.84
CA ALA A 5 26.19 2.70 -18.78
C ALA A 5 25.79 1.31 -19.37
N ASP A 6 26.50 0.87 -20.40
CA ASP A 6 26.24 -0.38 -21.11
C ASP A 6 26.51 -1.63 -20.24
N GLU A 7 27.51 -1.61 -19.36
CA GLU A 7 27.80 -2.71 -18.43
C GLU A 7 26.81 -2.75 -17.25
N TYR A 8 26.30 -1.58 -16.85
CA TYR A 8 25.30 -1.45 -15.78
C TYR A 8 23.97 -2.10 -16.18
N LEU A 9 23.55 -1.94 -17.43
CA LEU A 9 22.28 -2.48 -17.95
C LEU A 9 22.25 -4.02 -17.88
N ASN A 10 23.35 -4.66 -18.26
CA ASN A 10 23.47 -6.12 -18.24
C ASN A 10 23.58 -6.68 -16.80
N HIS A 11 24.31 -6.01 -15.91
CA HIS A 11 24.46 -6.47 -14.52
C HIS A 11 23.17 -6.36 -13.70
N VAL A 12 22.38 -5.32 -13.91
CA VAL A 12 21.15 -5.08 -13.16
C VAL A 12 19.99 -5.94 -13.69
N GLY A 13 20.10 -6.46 -14.92
CA GLY A 13 19.09 -7.33 -15.52
C GLY A 13 17.80 -6.57 -15.82
N PHE A 14 17.91 -5.48 -16.59
CA PHE A 14 16.84 -4.54 -16.91
C PHE A 14 15.54 -5.20 -17.40
N GLU A 15 15.63 -6.33 -18.11
CA GLU A 15 14.46 -7.07 -18.59
C GLU A 15 13.50 -7.54 -17.48
N LYS A 16 14.00 -7.72 -16.26
CA LYS A 16 13.25 -8.19 -15.10
C LYS A 16 12.27 -7.15 -14.54
N PHE A 17 12.43 -5.88 -14.90
CA PHE A 17 11.62 -4.79 -14.38
C PHE A 17 10.41 -4.50 -15.27
N ASP A 18 9.29 -4.17 -14.63
CA ASP A 18 8.04 -3.80 -15.31
C ASP A 18 8.09 -2.36 -15.87
N PHE A 19 8.76 -1.46 -15.16
CA PHE A 19 9.00 -0.07 -15.54
C PHE A 19 10.26 0.46 -14.86
N PHE A 20 10.72 1.62 -15.30
CA PHE A 20 11.89 2.32 -14.76
C PHE A 20 11.53 3.70 -14.24
N ILE A 21 12.15 4.10 -13.13
CA ILE A 21 12.01 5.45 -12.58
C ILE A 21 13.40 6.09 -12.58
N ILE A 22 13.56 7.16 -13.35
CA ILE A 22 14.81 7.92 -13.41
C ILE A 22 14.63 9.16 -12.53
N ILE A 23 15.35 9.19 -11.40
CA ILE A 23 15.23 10.26 -10.40
C ILE A 23 16.40 11.23 -10.57
N SER A 24 16.11 12.52 -10.77
CA SER A 24 17.14 13.58 -10.77
C SER A 24 16.72 14.74 -9.88
N ALA A 25 17.70 15.32 -9.17
CA ALA A 25 17.52 16.47 -8.28
C ALA A 25 17.92 17.81 -8.93
N THR A 26 18.56 17.81 -10.11
CA THR A 26 18.84 19.03 -10.90
C THR A 26 18.55 18.84 -12.39
N ARG A 27 19.56 19.00 -13.26
CA ARG A 27 19.36 18.81 -14.68
C ARG A 27 19.45 17.34 -15.04
N PHE A 28 18.95 17.02 -16.22
CA PHE A 28 19.18 15.72 -16.82
C PHE A 28 20.68 15.56 -17.09
N THR A 29 21.29 14.51 -16.55
CA THR A 29 22.71 14.22 -16.79
C THR A 29 22.86 13.36 -18.05
N GLU A 30 24.04 13.35 -18.65
CA GLU A 30 24.32 12.47 -19.80
C GLU A 30 24.06 10.98 -19.48
N ASN A 31 24.23 10.58 -18.21
CA ASN A 31 23.95 9.23 -17.77
C ASN A 31 22.45 8.94 -17.75
N ASP A 32 21.62 9.90 -17.32
CA ASP A 32 20.17 9.78 -17.33
C ASP A 32 19.64 9.67 -18.77
N VAL A 33 20.25 10.41 -19.71
CA VAL A 33 19.96 10.31 -21.16
C VAL A 33 20.26 8.93 -21.68
N LYS A 34 21.48 8.43 -21.45
CA LYS A 34 21.87 7.09 -21.90
C LYS A 34 20.92 6.03 -21.35
N LEU A 35 20.59 6.12 -20.06
CA LEU A 35 19.65 5.21 -19.42
C LEU A 35 18.26 5.25 -20.06
N ALA A 36 17.70 6.44 -20.27
CA ALA A 36 16.39 6.61 -20.89
C ALA A 36 16.34 6.09 -22.34
N LEU A 37 17.39 6.36 -23.14
CA LEU A 37 17.51 5.87 -24.51
C LEU A 37 17.56 4.34 -24.58
N GLU A 38 18.31 3.71 -23.68
CA GLU A 38 18.39 2.25 -23.63
C GLU A 38 17.05 1.62 -23.19
N ILE A 39 16.36 2.22 -22.22
CA ILE A 39 15.00 1.77 -21.84
C ILE A 39 14.02 1.91 -23.01
N GLN A 40 14.11 2.99 -23.79
CA GLN A 40 13.28 3.20 -24.98
C GLN A 40 13.59 2.17 -26.08
N LYS A 41 14.87 1.80 -26.29
CA LYS A 41 15.26 0.71 -27.20
C LYS A 41 14.65 -0.63 -26.78
N MET A 42 14.58 -0.89 -25.47
CA MET A 42 13.92 -2.07 -24.90
C MET A 42 12.39 -2.02 -24.98
N LYS A 43 11.79 -0.93 -25.49
CA LYS A 43 10.33 -0.69 -25.55
C LYS A 43 9.66 -0.80 -24.17
N LYS A 44 10.41 -0.52 -23.11
CA LYS A 44 9.91 -0.50 -21.73
C LYS A 44 9.51 0.94 -21.39
N LYS A 45 8.59 1.06 -20.44
CA LYS A 45 8.16 2.37 -19.95
C LYS A 45 9.13 2.88 -18.91
N PHE A 46 9.37 4.19 -18.95
CA PHE A 46 10.07 4.87 -17.87
C PHE A 46 9.36 6.17 -17.50
N TYR A 47 9.59 6.60 -16.27
CA TYR A 47 9.03 7.82 -15.71
C TYR A 47 10.18 8.67 -15.18
N PHE A 48 10.19 9.95 -15.56
CA PHE A 48 11.18 10.88 -15.07
C PHE A 48 10.66 11.58 -13.81
N VAL A 49 11.42 11.51 -12.73
CA VAL A 49 11.05 12.09 -11.45
C VAL A 49 12.06 13.18 -11.09
N ARG A 50 11.59 14.42 -11.16
CA ARG A 50 12.31 15.58 -10.64
C ARG A 50 12.07 15.66 -9.15
N SER A 51 13.07 15.23 -8.38
CA SER A 51 13.09 15.31 -6.92
C SER A 51 13.55 16.67 -6.43
N LYS A 52 13.40 16.91 -5.12
CA LYS A 52 13.86 18.11 -4.39
C LYS A 52 13.21 19.42 -4.82
N ILE A 53 11.94 19.35 -5.24
CA ILE A 53 11.14 20.52 -5.63
C ILE A 53 11.02 21.54 -4.49
N ASP A 54 10.99 21.08 -3.26
CA ASP A 54 11.03 21.92 -2.06
C ASP A 54 12.23 22.89 -2.07
N ASN A 55 13.40 22.44 -2.52
CA ASN A 55 14.60 23.29 -2.60
C ASN A 55 14.54 24.25 -3.80
N ASP A 56 14.05 23.79 -4.94
CA ASP A 56 13.88 24.62 -6.13
C ASP A 56 12.92 25.79 -5.86
N LEU A 57 11.81 25.52 -5.17
CA LEU A 57 10.82 26.53 -4.78
C LEU A 57 11.39 27.52 -3.76
N ARG A 58 12.08 27.04 -2.71
CA ARG A 58 12.76 27.91 -1.74
C ARG A 58 13.81 28.82 -2.40
N ALA A 59 14.53 28.32 -3.39
CA ALA A 59 15.51 29.10 -4.14
C ALA A 59 14.83 30.15 -5.04
N ALA A 60 13.73 29.80 -5.71
CA ALA A 60 12.94 30.73 -6.52
C ALA A 60 12.33 31.85 -5.67
N GLU A 61 11.74 31.52 -4.52
CA GLU A 61 11.16 32.49 -3.59
C GLU A 61 12.18 33.51 -3.09
N ARG A 62 13.42 33.09 -2.81
CA ARG A 62 14.50 33.99 -2.37
C ARG A 62 15.08 34.89 -3.46
N SER A 63 14.93 34.51 -4.73
CA SER A 63 15.58 35.19 -5.86
C SER A 63 14.63 36.00 -6.72
N GLN A 64 13.33 35.70 -6.69
CA GLN A 64 12.32 36.35 -7.52
C GLN A 64 11.53 37.39 -6.72
N ARG A 65 11.35 38.58 -7.29
CA ARG A 65 10.59 39.67 -6.67
C ARG A 65 9.08 39.39 -6.60
N GLU A 66 8.55 38.68 -7.60
CA GLU A 66 7.16 38.22 -7.66
C GLU A 66 7.15 36.69 -7.81
N PHE A 67 7.32 35.99 -6.68
CA PHE A 67 7.31 34.55 -6.66
C PHE A 67 5.90 34.00 -6.88
N ASN A 68 5.79 33.04 -7.80
CA ASN A 68 4.56 32.27 -8.01
C ASN A 68 4.92 30.79 -8.13
N GLU A 69 4.46 29.99 -7.15
CA GLU A 69 4.76 28.57 -7.07
C GLU A 69 4.30 27.80 -8.32
N LYS A 70 3.05 28.00 -8.76
CA LYS A 70 2.48 27.31 -9.92
C LYS A 70 3.26 27.59 -11.20
N ASN A 71 3.60 28.85 -11.45
CA ASN A 71 4.39 29.24 -12.62
C ASN A 71 5.82 28.68 -12.56
N THR A 72 6.40 28.63 -11.36
CA THR A 72 7.74 28.05 -11.15
C THR A 72 7.73 26.54 -11.44
N LEU A 73 6.76 25.81 -10.89
CA LEU A 73 6.58 24.38 -11.17
C LEU A 73 6.34 24.11 -12.66
N ALA A 74 5.51 24.92 -13.32
CA ALA A 74 5.25 24.79 -14.76
C ALA A 74 6.54 24.96 -15.58
N LYS A 75 7.33 26.00 -15.29
CA LYS A 75 8.62 26.25 -15.94
C LYS A 75 9.61 25.11 -15.71
N ILE A 76 9.69 24.59 -14.48
CA ILE A 76 10.56 23.45 -14.17
C ILE A 76 10.15 22.23 -14.98
N ARG A 77 8.84 21.94 -15.05
CA ARG A 77 8.32 20.81 -15.82
C ARG A 77 8.63 20.97 -17.32
N GLU A 78 8.35 22.13 -17.88
CA GLU A 78 8.58 22.42 -19.29
C GLU A 78 10.07 22.29 -19.65
N ASN A 79 10.96 22.82 -18.82
CA ASN A 79 12.41 22.66 -18.99
C ASN A 79 12.83 21.18 -18.97
N CYS A 80 12.23 20.35 -18.11
CA CYS A 80 12.50 18.92 -18.08
C CYS A 80 12.00 18.24 -19.36
N ILE A 81 10.77 18.55 -19.80
CA ILE A 81 10.18 17.97 -21.01
C ILE A 81 11.02 18.35 -22.24
N GLN A 82 11.36 19.64 -22.39
CA GLN A 82 12.17 20.13 -23.49
C GLN A 82 13.55 19.48 -23.49
N GLY A 83 14.24 19.43 -22.34
CA GLY A 83 15.55 18.80 -22.24
C GLY A 83 15.54 17.30 -22.55
N LEU A 84 14.43 16.61 -22.27
CA LEU A 84 14.24 15.21 -22.67
C LEU A 84 14.00 15.08 -24.18
N GLN A 85 13.12 15.93 -24.74
CA GLN A 85 12.80 15.93 -26.17
C GLN A 85 14.00 16.26 -27.05
N GLU A 86 14.86 17.21 -26.64
CA GLU A 86 16.12 17.53 -27.31
C GLU A 86 17.08 16.32 -27.40
N GLN A 87 16.91 15.33 -26.52
CA GLN A 87 17.71 14.11 -26.47
C GLN A 87 17.04 12.93 -27.20
N ASN A 88 16.07 13.21 -28.08
CA ASN A 88 15.28 12.23 -28.84
C ASN A 88 14.38 11.31 -28.00
N ILE A 89 14.06 11.72 -26.77
CA ILE A 89 13.12 11.00 -25.92
C ILE A 89 11.71 11.44 -26.27
N ALA A 90 10.93 10.54 -26.86
CA ALA A 90 9.55 10.83 -27.27
C ALA A 90 8.60 10.79 -26.06
N SER A 91 7.73 11.80 -25.94
CA SER A 91 6.65 11.88 -24.95
C SER A 91 7.06 11.58 -23.49
N PRO A 92 8.01 12.34 -22.92
CA PRO A 92 8.48 12.11 -21.56
C PRO A 92 7.38 12.34 -20.53
N GLN A 93 7.15 11.36 -19.65
CA GLN A 93 6.31 11.54 -18.46
C GLN A 93 7.18 12.08 -17.32
N VAL A 94 6.92 13.33 -16.91
CA VAL A 94 7.68 14.05 -15.89
C VAL A 94 6.82 14.26 -14.65
N PHE A 95 7.31 13.85 -13.49
CA PHE A 95 6.69 14.04 -12.18
C PHE A 95 7.62 14.85 -11.27
N LEU A 96 7.09 15.91 -10.67
CA LEU A 96 7.77 16.80 -9.74
C LEU A 96 7.40 16.38 -8.30
N ILE A 97 8.38 16.00 -7.48
CA ILE A 97 8.13 15.51 -6.11
C ILE A 97 9.07 16.14 -5.06
N SER A 98 8.59 16.18 -3.82
CA SER A 98 9.39 16.36 -2.60
C SER A 98 9.38 15.04 -1.83
N SER A 99 10.55 14.53 -1.45
CA SER A 99 10.65 13.33 -0.61
C SER A 99 10.25 13.60 0.85
N PHE A 100 10.25 14.87 1.26
CA PHE A 100 9.82 15.28 2.59
C PHE A 100 8.30 15.41 2.68
N ASP A 101 7.65 15.79 1.57
CA ASP A 101 6.23 16.10 1.51
C ASP A 101 5.53 15.27 0.43
N LEU A 102 5.44 13.96 0.64
CA LEU A 102 4.87 13.02 -0.35
C LEU A 102 3.39 13.25 -0.68
N HIS A 103 2.66 14.01 0.15
CA HIS A 103 1.26 14.36 -0.07
C HIS A 103 1.09 15.59 -0.98
N LEU A 104 2.20 16.25 -1.36
CA LEU A 104 2.21 17.43 -2.23
C LEU A 104 2.70 17.08 -3.65
N TYR A 105 2.50 18.03 -4.56
CA TYR A 105 2.97 17.96 -5.95
C TYR A 105 2.44 16.74 -6.72
N ASP A 106 3.31 16.06 -7.48
CA ASP A 106 2.90 15.02 -8.42
C ASP A 106 3.05 13.60 -7.87
N PHE A 107 3.41 13.41 -6.61
CA PHE A 107 3.69 12.07 -6.10
C PHE A 107 2.46 11.15 -6.21
N HIS A 108 1.26 11.69 -5.95
CA HIS A 108 0.02 10.94 -6.15
C HIS A 108 -0.27 10.64 -7.63
N GLN A 109 0.04 11.57 -8.53
CA GLN A 109 -0.13 11.37 -9.98
C GLN A 109 0.85 10.32 -10.53
N LEU A 110 2.08 10.28 -9.98
CA LEU A 110 3.07 9.25 -10.26
C LEU A 110 2.52 7.88 -9.83
N GLU A 111 2.00 7.79 -8.61
CA GLU A 111 1.33 6.58 -8.11
C GLU A 111 0.20 6.10 -9.02
N GLU A 112 -0.76 6.97 -9.35
CA GLU A 112 -1.90 6.61 -10.20
C GLU A 112 -1.45 6.14 -11.58
N THR A 113 -0.41 6.78 -12.13
CA THR A 113 0.18 6.40 -13.41
C THR A 113 0.80 5.00 -13.32
N LEU A 114 1.59 4.73 -12.29
CA LEU A 114 2.19 3.41 -12.07
C LEU A 114 1.11 2.33 -11.89
N GLU A 115 0.07 2.61 -11.12
CA GLU A 115 -1.06 1.71 -10.89
C GLU A 115 -1.80 1.40 -12.20
N ARG A 116 -2.12 2.43 -13.00
CA ARG A 116 -2.80 2.29 -14.30
C ARG A 116 -1.99 1.47 -15.29
N GLU A 117 -0.69 1.68 -15.33
CA GLU A 117 0.18 1.14 -16.38
C GLU A 117 0.77 -0.23 -16.05
N LEU A 118 0.61 -0.70 -14.81
CA LEU A 118 0.91 -2.07 -14.41
C LEU A 118 -0.12 -3.09 -14.92
N PRO A 119 0.31 -4.33 -15.25
CA PRO A 119 -0.61 -5.45 -15.51
C PRO A 119 -1.54 -5.69 -14.32
N GLU A 120 -2.81 -6.00 -14.58
CA GLU A 120 -3.86 -6.10 -13.56
C GLU A 120 -3.48 -7.02 -12.37
N HIS A 121 -2.84 -8.15 -12.66
CA HIS A 121 -2.38 -9.10 -11.63
C HIS A 121 -1.22 -8.59 -10.75
N LYS A 122 -0.50 -7.54 -11.17
CA LYS A 122 0.58 -6.88 -10.42
C LYS A 122 0.15 -5.60 -9.71
N ARG A 123 -0.99 -5.00 -10.11
CA ARG A 123 -1.52 -3.76 -9.51
C ARG A 123 -1.72 -3.88 -8.02
N ASN A 124 -2.28 -5.00 -7.57
CA ASN A 124 -2.47 -5.28 -6.15
C ASN A 124 -1.14 -5.33 -5.38
N ALA A 125 -0.08 -5.91 -5.98
CA ALA A 125 1.22 -5.99 -5.33
C ALA A 125 1.85 -4.59 -5.17
N LEU A 126 1.77 -3.75 -6.20
CA LEU A 126 2.20 -2.35 -6.08
C LEU A 126 1.36 -1.64 -5.01
N LEU A 127 0.04 -1.69 -5.12
CA LEU A 127 -0.90 -1.02 -4.21
C LEU A 127 -0.61 -1.35 -2.74
N PHE A 128 -0.35 -2.62 -2.41
CA PHE A 128 -0.02 -3.02 -1.03
C PHE A 128 1.37 -2.57 -0.59
N ALA A 129 2.31 -2.35 -1.50
CA ALA A 129 3.65 -1.83 -1.21
C ALA A 129 3.70 -0.30 -1.06
N MET A 130 2.67 0.43 -1.54
CA MET A 130 2.64 1.89 -1.50
C MET A 130 2.50 2.38 -0.05
N PRO A 131 3.19 3.45 0.36
CA PRO A 131 2.97 4.06 1.66
C PRO A 131 1.56 4.67 1.76
N ASN A 132 0.98 4.72 2.96
CA ASN A 132 -0.32 5.35 3.18
C ASN A 132 -0.18 6.88 3.18
N ILE A 133 0.01 7.48 2.02
CA ILE A 133 0.20 8.94 1.89
C ILE A 133 -1.10 9.71 1.64
N SER A 134 -2.21 9.00 1.41
CA SER A 134 -3.53 9.61 1.24
C SER A 134 -4.64 8.67 1.73
N LEU A 135 -5.79 9.26 2.09
CA LEU A 135 -7.01 8.51 2.41
C LEU A 135 -7.50 7.67 1.23
N GLU A 136 -7.24 8.13 0.00
CA GLU A 136 -7.62 7.40 -1.21
C GLU A 136 -6.87 6.07 -1.31
N ILE A 137 -5.55 6.06 -1.05
CA ILE A 137 -4.74 4.83 -1.08
C ILE A 137 -5.21 3.85 -0.01
N ILE A 138 -5.48 4.34 1.20
CA ILE A 138 -6.01 3.51 2.27
C ILE A 138 -7.34 2.86 1.84
N ASN A 139 -8.21 3.62 1.19
CA ASN A 139 -9.47 3.10 0.66
C ASN A 139 -9.29 2.13 -0.52
N LYS A 140 -8.33 2.38 -1.42
CA LYS A 140 -7.97 1.45 -2.50
C LYS A 140 -7.45 0.13 -1.93
N LYS A 141 -6.53 0.17 -0.95
CA LYS A 141 -6.03 -1.01 -0.22
C LYS A 141 -7.16 -1.76 0.46
N LYS A 142 -8.08 -1.05 1.13
CA LYS A 142 -9.27 -1.63 1.75
C LYS A 142 -10.11 -2.40 0.72
N LYS A 143 -10.44 -1.79 -0.43
CA LYS A 143 -11.20 -2.44 -1.51
C LYS A 143 -10.46 -3.67 -2.06
N ALA A 144 -9.15 -3.58 -2.24
CA ALA A 144 -8.33 -4.68 -2.73
C ALA A 144 -8.30 -5.87 -1.75
N PHE A 145 -8.22 -5.61 -0.44
CA PHE A 145 -8.37 -6.66 0.56
C PHE A 145 -9.79 -7.23 0.60
N GLN A 146 -10.81 -6.38 0.52
CA GLN A 146 -12.22 -6.78 0.52
C GLN A 146 -12.54 -7.74 -0.64
N ALA A 147 -11.98 -7.49 -1.83
CA ALA A 147 -12.14 -8.35 -2.99
C ALA A 147 -11.62 -9.79 -2.75
N LYS A 148 -10.58 -9.96 -1.90
CA LYS A 148 -9.99 -11.26 -1.57
C LYS A 148 -10.76 -12.04 -0.52
N ILE A 149 -11.60 -11.38 0.30
CA ILE A 149 -12.33 -12.03 1.40
C ILE A 149 -13.20 -13.19 0.90
N LYS A 150 -13.84 -13.05 -0.26
CA LYS A 150 -14.69 -14.10 -0.86
C LYS A 150 -13.92 -15.40 -1.10
N TYR A 151 -12.64 -15.29 -1.48
CA TYR A 151 -11.78 -16.46 -1.69
C TYR A 151 -11.43 -17.15 -0.38
N TYR A 152 -11.12 -16.40 0.68
CA TYR A 152 -10.85 -16.95 2.00
C TYR A 152 -12.09 -17.60 2.64
N ALA A 153 -13.26 -16.97 2.49
CA ALA A 153 -14.54 -17.54 2.91
C ALA A 153 -14.85 -18.86 2.19
N PHE A 154 -14.58 -18.94 0.89
CA PHE A 154 -14.73 -20.17 0.12
C PHE A 154 -13.79 -21.29 0.62
N ILE A 155 -12.51 -20.98 0.88
CA ILE A 155 -11.56 -21.96 1.44
C ILE A 155 -12.06 -22.49 2.79
N SER A 156 -12.46 -21.59 3.69
CA SER A 156 -12.99 -21.94 5.02
C SER A 156 -14.20 -22.88 4.90
N GLY A 157 -15.16 -22.55 4.02
CA GLY A 157 -16.31 -23.42 3.73
C GLY A 157 -15.93 -24.80 3.20
N VAL A 158 -14.93 -24.92 2.32
CA VAL A 158 -14.44 -26.23 1.83
C VAL A 158 -13.84 -27.06 2.95
N VAL A 159 -13.03 -26.44 3.82
CA VAL A 159 -12.39 -27.11 4.96
C VAL A 159 -13.43 -27.63 5.96
N ALA A 160 -14.46 -26.84 6.25
CA ALA A 160 -15.56 -27.22 7.13
C ALA A 160 -16.39 -28.41 6.61
N GLY A 161 -16.32 -28.70 5.31
CA GLY A 161 -17.00 -29.85 4.70
C GLY A 161 -16.32 -31.21 4.96
N VAL A 162 -15.10 -31.20 5.50
CA VAL A 162 -14.35 -32.42 5.82
C VAL A 162 -14.72 -32.90 7.23
N PRO A 163 -15.25 -34.13 7.41
CA PRO A 163 -15.70 -34.64 8.71
C PRO A 163 -14.52 -35.12 9.57
N LEU A 164 -13.59 -34.21 9.88
CA LEU A 164 -12.44 -34.43 10.75
C LEU A 164 -12.53 -33.51 11.98
N PRO A 165 -12.69 -34.08 13.19
CA PRO A 165 -12.75 -33.28 14.43
C PRO A 165 -11.52 -32.39 14.59
N GLY A 166 -11.72 -31.09 14.86
CA GLY A 166 -10.66 -30.12 15.17
C GLY A 166 -9.91 -29.54 13.96
N LEU A 167 -10.08 -30.10 12.75
CA LEU A 167 -9.36 -29.66 11.54
C LEU A 167 -9.79 -28.26 11.08
N SER A 168 -11.11 -28.02 10.98
CA SER A 168 -11.64 -26.71 10.55
C SER A 168 -11.25 -25.61 11.51
N PHE A 169 -11.44 -25.81 12.81
CA PHE A 169 -11.07 -24.82 13.83
C PHE A 169 -9.59 -24.41 13.74
N GLY A 170 -8.66 -25.37 13.62
CA GLY A 170 -7.23 -25.06 13.50
C GLY A 170 -6.87 -24.33 12.20
N ILE A 171 -7.44 -24.73 11.06
CA ILE A 171 -7.15 -24.15 9.75
C ILE A 171 -7.79 -22.75 9.62
N ASP A 172 -9.03 -22.58 10.07
CA ASP A 172 -9.73 -21.30 10.08
C ASP A 172 -8.97 -20.29 10.98
N GLN A 173 -8.43 -20.72 12.12
CA GLN A 173 -7.58 -19.85 12.95
C GLN A 173 -6.27 -19.46 12.27
N ALA A 174 -5.55 -20.41 11.66
CA ALA A 174 -4.31 -20.09 10.94
C ALA A 174 -4.56 -19.15 9.76
N LEU A 175 -5.66 -19.36 9.03
CA LEU A 175 -6.12 -18.48 7.96
C LEU A 175 -6.39 -17.08 8.48
N LEU A 176 -7.17 -16.92 9.55
CA LEU A 176 -7.47 -15.63 10.16
C LEU A 176 -6.21 -14.91 10.63
N VAL A 177 -5.30 -15.60 11.34
CA VAL A 177 -4.01 -15.02 11.76
C VAL A 177 -3.21 -14.53 10.56
N GLY A 178 -3.10 -15.34 9.50
CA GLY A 178 -2.37 -14.98 8.30
C GLY A 178 -2.97 -13.77 7.58
N VAL A 179 -4.29 -13.74 7.38
CA VAL A 179 -4.98 -12.67 6.67
C VAL A 179 -4.97 -11.36 7.47
N VAL A 180 -5.24 -11.41 8.78
CA VAL A 180 -5.19 -10.21 9.63
C VAL A 180 -3.77 -9.64 9.71
N THR A 181 -2.75 -10.51 9.74
CA THR A 181 -1.34 -10.08 9.65
C THR A 181 -1.07 -9.36 8.34
N GLN A 182 -1.59 -9.86 7.21
CA GLN A 182 -1.47 -9.18 5.91
C GLN A 182 -2.16 -7.81 5.93
N TYR A 183 -3.30 -7.65 6.60
CA TYR A 183 -3.96 -6.35 6.74
C TYR A 183 -3.10 -5.38 7.56
N VAL A 184 -2.56 -5.81 8.71
CA VAL A 184 -1.69 -4.98 9.55
C VAL A 184 -0.49 -4.46 8.75
N PHE A 185 0.20 -5.35 8.02
CA PHE A 185 1.33 -4.94 7.16
C PHE A 185 0.89 -4.06 5.99
N GLY A 186 -0.19 -4.44 5.28
CA GLY A 186 -0.68 -3.69 4.13
C GLY A 186 -1.13 -2.27 4.49
N PHE A 187 -1.66 -2.07 5.69
CA PHE A 187 -2.00 -0.76 6.23
C PHE A 187 -0.84 -0.10 7.00
N GLY A 188 0.36 -0.68 7.05
CA GLY A 188 1.51 -0.07 7.73
C GLY A 188 1.29 0.16 9.23
N LEU A 189 0.50 -0.71 9.87
CA LEU A 189 0.14 -0.65 11.28
C LEU A 189 1.04 -1.54 12.16
N ASP A 190 2.06 -2.16 11.57
CA ASP A 190 3.11 -2.86 12.30
C ASP A 190 4.09 -1.88 12.94
N ILE A 191 4.84 -2.35 13.93
CA ILE A 191 5.71 -1.49 14.74
C ILE A 191 6.79 -0.78 13.89
N SER A 192 7.33 -1.46 12.88
CA SER A 192 8.41 -0.93 12.05
C SER A 192 7.88 0.13 11.09
N SER A 193 6.70 -0.08 10.50
CA SER A 193 6.05 0.94 9.67
C SER A 193 5.65 2.18 10.47
N LEU A 194 5.08 2.00 11.66
CA LEU A 194 4.73 3.12 12.55
C LEU A 194 5.97 3.90 13.00
N GLN A 195 7.08 3.22 13.28
CA GLN A 195 8.33 3.87 13.64
C GLN A 195 8.88 4.72 12.49
N ARG A 196 8.90 4.18 11.26
CA ARG A 196 9.32 4.94 10.07
C ARG A 196 8.42 6.16 9.83
N LEU A 197 7.12 6.00 10.02
CA LEU A 197 6.17 7.10 9.90
C LEU A 197 6.46 8.19 10.94
N ALA A 198 6.66 7.81 12.21
CA ALA A 198 7.03 8.73 13.29
C ALA A 198 8.32 9.51 12.98
N GLU A 199 9.36 8.82 12.49
CA GLU A 199 10.62 9.44 12.09
C GLU A 199 10.44 10.42 10.92
N THR A 200 9.59 10.10 9.95
CA THR A 200 9.37 10.94 8.76
C THR A 200 8.52 12.17 9.08
N THR A 201 7.45 12.02 9.87
CA THR A 201 6.53 13.11 10.18
C THR A 201 6.88 13.88 11.45
N HIS A 202 7.95 13.49 12.14
CA HIS A 202 8.37 14.08 13.42
C HIS A 202 7.29 14.00 14.52
N VAL A 203 6.31 13.09 14.37
CA VAL A 203 5.28 12.81 15.36
C VAL A 203 5.77 11.68 16.28
N PRO A 204 5.68 11.81 17.61
CA PRO A 204 6.10 10.73 18.52
C PRO A 204 5.38 9.41 18.21
N LEU A 205 6.12 8.29 18.23
CA LEU A 205 5.55 6.97 17.99
C LEU A 205 4.38 6.64 18.94
N GLN A 206 4.43 7.14 20.19
CA GLN A 206 3.35 6.94 21.15
C GLN A 206 2.06 7.63 20.71
N ASP A 207 2.15 8.82 20.12
CA ASP A 207 0.98 9.54 19.62
C ASP A 207 0.32 8.79 18.46
N LEU A 208 1.13 8.20 17.57
CA LEU A 208 0.61 7.34 16.49
C LEU A 208 -0.04 6.07 17.03
N LYS A 209 0.49 5.49 18.11
CA LYS A 209 -0.12 4.31 18.76
C LYS A 209 -1.41 4.65 19.51
N ASN A 210 -1.48 5.82 20.13
CA ASN A 210 -2.63 6.22 20.94
C ASN A 210 -3.90 6.45 20.12
N VAL A 211 -3.76 6.80 18.83
CA VAL A 211 -4.91 6.95 17.92
C VAL A 211 -5.40 5.62 17.33
N ILE A 212 -4.65 4.53 17.53
CA ILE A 212 -5.07 3.19 17.14
C ILE A 212 -6.01 2.66 18.21
N THR A 213 -7.23 2.31 17.80
CA THR A 213 -8.23 1.76 18.70
C THR A 213 -8.22 0.24 18.68
N SER A 214 -7.77 -0.40 17.60
CA SER A 214 -7.71 -1.86 17.57
C SER A 214 -6.59 -2.41 18.46
N PRO A 215 -6.84 -3.52 19.15
CA PRO A 215 -5.80 -4.25 19.88
C PRO A 215 -4.90 -5.07 18.94
N LEU A 216 -5.07 -4.97 17.63
CA LEU A 216 -4.40 -5.75 16.59
C LEU A 216 -3.15 -5.06 16.04
N ALA A 217 -3.16 -3.73 15.98
CA ALA A 217 -2.00 -2.99 15.49
C ALA A 217 -0.85 -3.01 16.50
N ALA A 218 0.38 -2.83 16.01
CA ALA A 218 1.62 -2.79 16.80
C ALA A 218 1.85 -4.02 17.71
N LYS A 219 1.19 -5.15 17.43
CA LYS A 219 1.37 -6.42 18.14
C LYS A 219 1.58 -7.57 17.17
N LYS A 220 2.25 -8.62 17.66
CA LYS A 220 2.34 -9.89 16.92
C LYS A 220 0.97 -10.55 16.96
N ILE A 221 0.33 -10.67 15.79
CA ILE A 221 -0.93 -11.39 15.66
C ILE A 221 -0.67 -12.86 15.95
N ASN A 222 -1.45 -13.41 16.88
CA ASN A 222 -1.41 -14.83 17.22
C ASN A 222 -2.85 -15.36 17.39
N ALA A 223 -2.97 -16.69 17.43
CA ALA A 223 -4.26 -17.37 17.54
C ALA A 223 -5.04 -16.94 18.79
N GLU A 224 -4.36 -16.76 19.93
CA GLU A 224 -4.99 -16.38 21.19
C GLU A 224 -5.62 -14.98 21.14
N LEU A 225 -4.93 -14.00 20.56
CA LEU A 225 -5.44 -12.64 20.39
C LEU A 225 -6.66 -12.62 19.48
N ILE A 226 -6.60 -13.32 18.34
CA ILE A 226 -7.72 -13.45 17.41
C ILE A 226 -8.91 -14.12 18.12
N THR A 227 -8.69 -15.22 18.84
CA THR A 227 -9.74 -15.93 19.59
C THR A 227 -10.38 -15.01 20.64
N LYS A 228 -9.56 -14.31 21.42
CA LYS A 228 -10.03 -13.42 22.48
C LYS A 228 -10.94 -12.34 21.93
N LEU A 229 -10.58 -11.74 20.79
CA LEU A 229 -11.41 -10.71 20.16
C LEU A 229 -12.71 -11.28 19.61
N LEU A 230 -12.66 -12.48 19.03
CA LEU A 230 -13.85 -13.15 18.49
C LEU A 230 -14.82 -13.62 19.58
N VAL A 231 -14.32 -13.97 20.77
CA VAL A 231 -15.18 -14.31 21.92
C VAL A 231 -15.77 -13.07 22.57
N GLN A 232 -15.05 -11.93 22.55
CA GLN A 232 -15.53 -10.67 23.12
C GLN A 232 -16.64 -10.01 22.30
N SER A 233 -16.71 -10.23 20.98
CA SER A 233 -17.84 -9.78 20.16
C SER A 233 -19.00 -10.79 20.18
N ALA A 234 -20.15 -10.36 20.73
CA ALA A 234 -21.34 -11.21 20.86
C ALA A 234 -21.86 -11.77 19.51
N THR A 235 -21.69 -11.02 18.42
CA THR A 235 -22.07 -11.42 17.06
C THR A 235 -21.21 -12.56 16.53
N THR A 236 -19.90 -12.51 16.71
CA THR A 236 -18.98 -13.57 16.25
C THR A 236 -19.03 -14.80 17.14
N ALA A 237 -19.17 -14.61 18.45
CA ALA A 237 -19.35 -15.72 19.40
C ALA A 237 -20.63 -16.52 19.09
N GLY A 238 -21.73 -15.84 18.76
CA GLY A 238 -22.96 -16.47 18.32
C GLY A 238 -22.78 -17.28 17.03
N LEU A 239 -22.15 -16.70 16.01
CA LEU A 239 -21.90 -17.38 14.71
C LEU A 239 -21.05 -18.65 14.87
N MET A 240 -19.98 -18.58 15.68
CA MET A 240 -19.12 -19.75 15.95
C MET A 240 -19.88 -20.88 16.68
N ALA A 241 -20.72 -20.52 17.65
CA ALA A 241 -21.52 -21.51 18.38
C ALA A 241 -22.54 -22.22 17.47
N VAL A 242 -23.17 -21.48 16.55
CA VAL A 242 -24.09 -22.06 15.56
C VAL A 242 -23.35 -22.96 14.57
N GLU A 243 -22.18 -22.55 14.09
CA GLU A 243 -21.35 -23.35 13.18
C GLU A 243 -21.00 -24.70 13.81
N GLU A 244 -20.43 -24.71 15.02
CA GLU A 244 -20.07 -25.95 15.72
C GLU A 244 -21.30 -26.81 16.05
N GLY A 245 -22.42 -26.19 16.47
CA GLY A 245 -23.66 -26.91 16.75
C GLY A 245 -24.26 -27.61 15.52
N SER A 246 -24.11 -27.01 14.33
CA SER A 246 -24.67 -27.54 13.08
C SER A 246 -23.98 -28.81 12.57
N ARG A 247 -22.72 -29.04 12.97
CA ARG A 247 -21.90 -30.19 12.54
C ARG A 247 -22.40 -31.53 13.07
N PHE A 248 -23.18 -31.53 14.16
CA PHE A 248 -23.67 -32.75 14.81
C PHE A 248 -24.97 -33.29 14.19
N ILE A 249 -25.48 -32.68 13.12
CA ILE A 249 -26.71 -33.12 12.43
C ILE A 249 -26.33 -34.10 11.31
N PRO A 250 -26.73 -35.39 11.37
CA PRO A 250 -26.42 -36.37 10.32
C PRO A 250 -27.04 -35.96 8.97
N VAL A 251 -26.29 -36.16 7.88
CA VAL A 251 -26.67 -35.89 6.47
C VAL A 251 -26.88 -34.41 6.11
N VAL A 252 -27.54 -33.61 6.95
CA VAL A 252 -27.82 -32.17 6.71
C VAL A 252 -26.72 -31.27 7.27
N GLY A 253 -25.93 -31.73 8.24
CA GLY A 253 -24.93 -30.92 8.93
C GLY A 253 -23.75 -30.48 8.07
N ILE A 254 -23.36 -31.24 7.04
CA ILE A 254 -22.20 -30.90 6.20
C ILE A 254 -22.48 -29.66 5.34
N PRO A 255 -23.53 -29.61 4.48
CA PRO A 255 -23.82 -28.40 3.71
C PRO A 255 -24.08 -27.16 4.59
N VAL A 256 -24.71 -27.36 5.74
CA VAL A 256 -25.02 -26.29 6.70
C VAL A 256 -23.74 -25.75 7.34
N ALA A 257 -22.83 -26.63 7.79
CA ALA A 257 -21.54 -26.23 8.35
C ALA A 257 -20.65 -25.50 7.33
N MET A 258 -20.61 -25.95 6.07
CA MET A 258 -19.88 -25.27 4.99
C MET A 258 -20.40 -23.83 4.77
N GLY A 259 -21.73 -23.68 4.74
CA GLY A 259 -22.38 -22.37 4.56
C GLY A 259 -22.11 -21.42 5.72
N PHE A 260 -22.25 -21.90 6.96
CA PHE A 260 -21.98 -21.10 8.14
C PHE A 260 -20.50 -20.73 8.26
N SER A 261 -19.58 -21.66 8.03
CA SER A 261 -18.13 -21.40 8.10
C SER A 261 -17.70 -20.31 7.10
N SER A 262 -18.19 -20.39 5.86
CA SER A 262 -17.98 -19.36 4.84
C SER A 262 -18.54 -17.99 5.28
N MET A 263 -19.76 -17.97 5.82
CA MET A 263 -20.40 -16.74 6.31
C MET A 263 -19.66 -16.13 7.51
N THR A 264 -19.28 -16.96 8.48
CA THR A 264 -18.54 -16.57 9.68
C THR A 264 -17.19 -15.97 9.28
N THR A 265 -16.42 -16.66 8.45
CA THR A 265 -15.12 -16.19 7.95
C THR A 265 -15.25 -14.89 7.15
N TYR A 266 -16.25 -14.79 6.27
CA TYR A 266 -16.52 -13.56 5.52
C TYR A 266 -16.82 -12.37 6.44
N SER A 267 -17.69 -12.57 7.44
CA SER A 267 -18.08 -11.53 8.39
C SER A 267 -16.89 -11.08 9.25
N ILE A 268 -16.16 -12.03 9.84
CA ILE A 268 -14.99 -11.76 10.69
C ILE A 268 -13.91 -10.98 9.92
N LEU A 269 -13.57 -11.43 8.71
CA LEU A 269 -12.53 -10.78 7.91
C LEU A 269 -12.93 -9.35 7.49
N ASN A 270 -14.21 -9.09 7.20
CA ASN A 270 -14.67 -7.72 6.94
C ASN A 270 -14.57 -6.85 8.20
N THR A 271 -14.98 -7.36 9.36
CA THR A 271 -14.87 -6.60 10.62
C THR A 271 -13.44 -6.22 10.94
N PHE A 272 -12.48 -7.14 10.82
CA PHE A 272 -11.07 -6.81 11.02
C PHE A 272 -10.51 -5.87 9.95
N LEU A 273 -10.93 -6.03 8.69
CA LEU A 273 -10.53 -5.15 7.60
C LEU A 273 -11.02 -3.70 7.84
N ASP A 274 -12.28 -3.53 8.23
CA ASP A 274 -12.88 -2.23 8.53
C ASP A 274 -12.15 -1.57 9.70
N MET A 275 -11.96 -2.31 10.79
CA MET A 275 -11.28 -1.82 12.00
C MET A 275 -9.84 -1.35 11.71
N LEU A 276 -9.07 -2.13 10.95
CA LEU A 276 -7.68 -1.77 10.60
C LEU A 276 -7.62 -0.65 9.56
N ALA A 277 -8.56 -0.59 8.62
CA ALA A 277 -8.63 0.53 7.69
C ALA A 277 -8.93 1.85 8.41
N GLU A 278 -9.83 1.85 9.39
CA GLU A 278 -10.11 3.01 10.24
C GLU A 278 -8.91 3.43 11.07
N ASP A 279 -8.18 2.47 11.67
CA ASP A 279 -6.93 2.76 12.37
C ASP A 279 -5.90 3.40 11.44
N ALA A 280 -5.75 2.88 10.21
CA ALA A 280 -4.85 3.45 9.22
C ALA A 280 -5.22 4.89 8.87
N GLN A 281 -6.51 5.21 8.76
CA GLN A 281 -6.99 6.57 8.53
C GLN A 281 -6.71 7.48 9.73
N ARG A 282 -6.92 7.01 10.97
CA ARG A 282 -6.61 7.77 12.20
C ARG A 282 -5.12 8.06 12.31
N VAL A 283 -4.28 7.04 12.12
CA VAL A 283 -2.80 7.19 12.12
C VAL A 283 -2.36 8.18 11.04
N PHE A 284 -2.92 8.08 9.84
CA PHE A 284 -2.62 8.99 8.74
C PHE A 284 -2.97 10.45 9.08
N LYS A 285 -4.18 10.71 9.58
CA LYS A 285 -4.61 12.05 9.97
C LYS A 285 -3.73 12.63 11.08
N ARG A 286 -3.39 11.82 12.08
CA ARG A 286 -2.50 12.21 13.18
C ARG A 286 -1.11 12.54 12.68
N ALA A 287 -0.56 11.72 11.77
CA ALA A 287 0.78 11.91 11.21
C ALA A 287 0.90 13.18 10.36
N LEU A 288 -0.18 13.62 9.71
CA LEU A 288 -0.22 14.86 8.94
C LEU A 288 -0.67 16.10 9.73
N GLY A 289 -0.93 15.96 11.04
CA GLY A 289 -1.43 17.07 11.86
C GLY A 289 -2.85 17.53 11.51
N LEU A 290 -3.64 16.71 10.81
CA LEU A 290 -5.01 17.05 10.39
C LEU A 290 -6.03 16.98 11.54
N ASP A 291 -5.64 16.41 12.69
CA ASP A 291 -6.49 16.28 13.88
C ASP A 291 -6.40 17.50 14.83
N THR A 292 -5.61 18.53 14.52
CA THR A 292 -5.54 19.75 15.35
C THR A 292 -6.52 20.82 14.87
N SER A 293 -7.80 20.66 15.22
CA SER A 293 -8.63 21.81 15.56
C SER A 293 -8.31 22.18 17.01
N VAL A 294 -7.75 23.37 17.20
CA VAL A 294 -7.57 24.03 18.51
C VAL A 294 -8.89 24.05 19.28
#